data_AF-A0AAD7QWY3-F1
#
_entry.id   AF-A0AAD7QWY3-F1
#
_cell.length_a   1.000
_cell.length_b   1.000
_cell.length_c   1.000
_cell.angle_alpha   90.00
_cell.angle_beta   90.00
_cell.angle_gamma   90.00
#
_symmetry.space_group_name_H-M   'P 1'
#
loop_
_entity.id
_entity.type
_entity.pdbx_description
1 polymer ?
#
loop_
_entity_poly.entity_id
_entity_poly.type
_entity_poly.pdbx_seq_one_letter_code
_entity_poly.pdbx_strand_id
1 'polypeptide(L)'
;MYFWRQIDLTSARRPVLLPNEVDILVQDGVGLYDGRLKLEGYQDGRVYLTTHRVCYVDNVRPATHSVAIELSQVNRIQFYPGLLRSSPKVSLYLLPQSSPSTPPALSSTSPISPLVAALQAQSLDLGASPTISRSHSPDPNASFSWICPICSFSNSMKYADIDGTLPPCLTCGIRPAISVIEQAKEARAEASKVAHVYAVPLPAGVEDEVGFSCPRCTFVNHPSLLQCEMCGATLISKNLPPVLLDNAMNDLVIDERYPPSPTPPGVRYNDDDVDHIKISFRAGGEKMFLDKLKIVLQDRIWERKTRRKGTAGATQDKHSRTSAQSLPKLGIHGLETQSVRERQRNVELMHSLTDLESLMRKAKEMVSLAESFAMRLSNAPGVPAEARTALLQSSEALSLSSPIVMREMAGSGDETFYAELARQLAEFLDSGVLVREGGILTLFDLYALYNRARGLSLISPKDFYKACSIFEKLRLPFRLRKFRRGVIVVQEAYYSDDAVNSMLMDWITKTSRERGISLGVTAQDVNQRFGWSVTIALEELETAEVSGKLARDSSVEGTRFYENLISTFQWTWKLEVFHER
;
A
#
# COMPACT_ATOMS: atom_id res chain seq x y z
N MET A 1 5.68 16.75 -10.38
CA MET A 1 5.64 15.52 -9.56
C MET A 1 6.64 14.46 -10.03
N TYR A 2 7.93 14.76 -10.14
CA TYR A 2 8.91 13.73 -10.53
C TYR A 2 9.26 12.76 -9.37
N PHE A 3 9.04 13.17 -8.12
CA PHE A 3 9.47 12.44 -6.92
C PHE A 3 8.35 11.69 -6.19
N TRP A 4 7.10 12.12 -6.39
CA TRP A 4 5.94 11.53 -5.76
C TRP A 4 5.51 10.28 -6.52
N ARG A 5 5.44 9.13 -5.83
CA ARG A 5 4.92 7.88 -6.40
C ARG A 5 3.52 7.62 -5.88
N GLN A 6 2.60 7.22 -6.74
CA GLN A 6 1.26 6.82 -6.31
C GLN A 6 1.33 5.61 -5.38
N ILE A 7 0.43 5.54 -4.40
CA ILE A 7 0.37 4.45 -3.42
C ILE A 7 -1.02 3.82 -3.36
N ASP A 8 -1.04 2.53 -3.05
CA ASP A 8 -2.25 1.79 -2.77
C ASP A 8 -2.73 2.06 -1.34
N LEU A 9 -4.04 2.01 -1.17
CA LEU A 9 -4.71 2.21 0.11
C LEU A 9 -5.52 0.97 0.52
N THR A 10 -5.65 0.78 1.82
CA THR A 10 -6.59 -0.17 2.42
C THR A 10 -8.04 0.27 2.22
N SER A 11 -9.01 -0.60 2.52
CA SER A 11 -10.44 -0.27 2.51
C SER A 11 -10.80 0.89 3.44
N ALA A 12 -10.03 1.09 4.52
CA ALA A 12 -10.18 2.24 5.42
C ALA A 12 -9.32 3.46 5.04
N ARG A 13 -8.77 3.50 3.83
CA ARG A 13 -8.02 4.64 3.27
C ARG A 13 -6.72 4.95 4.04
N ARG A 14 -6.03 3.91 4.50
CA ARG A 14 -4.66 4.00 5.04
C ARG A 14 -3.65 3.49 4.02
N PRO A 15 -2.39 3.96 4.02
CA PRO A 15 -1.36 3.45 3.13
C PRO A 15 -1.16 1.95 3.31
N VAL A 16 -1.12 1.19 2.21
CA VAL A 16 -0.65 -0.20 2.25
C VAL A 16 0.85 -0.18 2.51
N LEU A 17 1.28 -0.83 3.59
CA LEU A 17 2.67 -0.85 4.03
C LEU A 17 3.48 -1.92 3.30
N LEU A 18 4.73 -1.58 2.99
CA LEU A 18 5.73 -2.48 2.44
C LEU A 18 6.14 -3.53 3.50
N PRO A 19 6.76 -4.65 3.09
CA PRO A 19 7.23 -5.65 4.05
C PRO A 19 8.18 -5.05 5.09
N ASN A 20 7.82 -5.17 6.37
CA ASN A 20 8.53 -4.61 7.52
C ASN A 20 8.54 -3.07 7.61
N GLU A 21 7.70 -2.39 6.84
CA GLU A 21 7.40 -0.99 7.05
C GLU A 21 6.40 -0.87 8.20
N VAL A 22 6.65 0.08 9.11
CA VAL A 22 5.80 0.36 10.26
C VAL A 22 5.45 1.84 10.29
N ASP A 23 4.21 2.15 10.64
CA ASP A 23 3.73 3.51 10.91
C ASP A 23 4.37 4.09 12.17
N ILE A 24 4.78 5.35 12.11
CA ILE A 24 5.44 6.06 13.21
C ILE A 24 4.59 7.24 13.68
N LEU A 25 4.04 8.00 12.74
CA LEU A 25 3.25 9.19 13.04
C LEU A 25 2.22 9.41 11.93
N VAL A 26 1.04 9.87 12.32
CA VAL A 26 0.01 10.38 11.41
C VAL A 26 -0.34 11.81 11.79
N GLN A 27 -0.43 12.69 10.79
CA GLN A 27 -0.70 14.10 10.99
C GLN A 27 -1.71 14.61 9.95
N ASP A 28 -2.81 15.21 10.43
CA ASP A 28 -3.89 15.78 9.62
C ASP A 28 -3.60 17.22 9.16
N GLY A 29 -4.42 17.74 8.25
CA GLY A 29 -4.37 19.15 7.82
C GLY A 29 -3.07 19.49 7.08
N VAL A 30 -2.61 18.58 6.24
CA VAL A 30 -1.36 18.68 5.50
C VAL A 30 -1.62 19.02 4.04
N GLY A 31 -0.74 19.85 3.46
CA GLY A 31 -0.70 20.12 2.02
C GLY A 31 0.71 20.00 1.45
N LEU A 32 0.82 19.65 0.17
CA LEU A 32 2.09 19.41 -0.53
C LEU A 32 2.49 20.57 -1.44
N TYR A 33 3.80 20.74 -1.63
CA TYR A 33 4.39 21.69 -2.56
C TYR A 33 5.48 20.99 -3.39
N ASP A 34 5.59 21.39 -4.65
CA ASP A 34 6.71 21.08 -5.55
C ASP A 34 7.56 22.36 -5.68
N GLY A 35 8.71 22.40 -5.01
CA GLY A 35 9.51 23.60 -4.83
C GLY A 35 8.74 24.73 -4.15
N ARG A 36 8.42 25.79 -4.91
CA ARG A 36 7.67 26.97 -4.43
C ARG A 36 6.16 26.88 -4.75
N LEU A 37 5.76 25.96 -5.61
CA LEU A 37 4.39 25.85 -6.11
C LEU A 37 3.55 24.90 -5.24
N LYS A 38 2.30 25.27 -4.97
CA LYS A 38 1.33 24.38 -4.33
C LYS A 38 0.97 23.27 -5.31
N LEU A 39 0.95 22.04 -4.81
CA LEU A 39 0.52 20.91 -5.62
C LEU A 39 -1.01 20.86 -5.66
N GLU A 40 -1.58 21.10 -6.83
CA GLU A 40 -3.04 21.17 -7.02
C GLU A 40 -3.71 19.84 -6.69
N GLY A 41 -4.77 19.87 -5.87
CA GLY A 41 -5.45 18.66 -5.42
C GLY A 41 -4.77 17.92 -4.26
N TYR A 42 -3.66 18.44 -3.70
CA TYR A 42 -2.94 17.86 -2.56
C TYR A 42 -2.80 18.86 -1.43
N GLN A 43 -3.86 19.59 -1.11
CA GLN A 43 -3.83 20.69 -0.14
C GLN A 43 -4.63 20.40 1.14
N ASP A 44 -5.38 19.30 1.18
CA ASP A 44 -6.18 18.86 2.33
C ASP A 44 -6.09 17.35 2.48
N GLY A 45 -5.05 16.90 3.16
CA GLY A 45 -4.82 15.48 3.40
C GLY A 45 -4.10 15.21 4.70
N ARG A 46 -3.75 13.94 4.85
CA ARG A 46 -3.07 13.38 6.02
C ARG A 46 -1.71 12.86 5.58
N VAL A 47 -0.71 13.05 6.41
CA VAL A 47 0.62 12.49 6.17
C VAL A 47 0.92 11.40 7.17
N TYR A 48 1.35 10.25 6.66
CA TYR A 48 1.86 9.13 7.41
C TYR A 48 3.38 9.15 7.29
N LEU A 49 4.08 9.30 8.40
CA LEU A 49 5.50 9.01 8.48
C LEU A 49 5.64 7.55 8.85
N THR A 50 6.30 6.79 7.99
CA THR A 50 6.64 5.40 8.25
C THR A 50 8.15 5.26 8.40
N THR A 51 8.59 4.08 8.80
CA THR A 51 10.02 3.70 8.76
C THR A 51 10.69 3.82 7.38
N HIS A 52 9.95 3.84 6.26
CA HIS A 52 10.51 3.79 4.90
C HIS A 52 10.08 4.96 4.02
N ARG A 53 8.91 5.55 4.27
CA ARG A 53 8.26 6.50 3.39
C ARG A 53 7.61 7.64 4.17
N VAL A 54 7.40 8.74 3.46
CA VAL A 54 6.39 9.74 3.83
C VAL A 54 5.23 9.59 2.85
N CYS A 55 4.09 9.15 3.33
CA CYS A 55 2.89 8.89 2.53
C CYS A 55 1.87 9.99 2.79
N TYR A 56 1.38 10.64 1.74
CA TYR A 56 0.27 11.58 1.77
C TYR A 56 -0.99 10.89 1.26
N VAL A 57 -2.10 11.08 1.97
CA VAL A 57 -3.43 10.60 1.60
C VAL A 57 -4.40 11.76 1.61
N ASP A 58 -4.98 12.08 0.44
CA ASP A 58 -5.97 13.16 0.32
C ASP A 58 -7.30 12.81 1.01
N ASN A 59 -7.95 13.81 1.62
CA ASN A 59 -9.22 13.63 2.31
C ASN A 59 -10.42 13.49 1.35
N VAL A 60 -10.36 14.11 0.16
CA VAL A 60 -11.46 14.22 -0.79
C VAL A 60 -11.39 13.13 -1.85
N ARG A 61 -10.22 12.93 -2.45
CA ARG A 61 -9.94 11.97 -3.54
C ARG A 61 -8.78 11.04 -3.21
N PRO A 62 -8.86 10.24 -2.13
CA PRO A 62 -7.78 9.34 -1.71
C PRO A 62 -7.36 8.34 -2.79
N ALA A 63 -8.27 7.87 -3.65
CA ALA A 63 -7.95 6.88 -4.69
C ALA A 63 -7.00 7.42 -5.79
N THR A 64 -7.05 8.73 -6.08
CA THR A 64 -6.28 9.34 -7.17
C THR A 64 -5.23 10.33 -6.68
N HIS A 65 -5.36 10.84 -5.45
CA HIS A 65 -4.50 11.87 -4.87
C HIS A 65 -3.76 11.37 -3.61
N SER A 66 -3.31 10.12 -3.64
CA SER A 66 -2.44 9.56 -2.59
C SER A 66 -1.08 9.20 -3.17
N VAL A 67 -0.04 9.75 -2.55
CA VAL A 67 1.33 9.66 -3.04
C VAL A 67 2.31 9.45 -1.91
N ALA A 68 3.47 8.89 -2.17
CA ALA A 68 4.54 8.76 -1.20
C ALA A 68 5.91 9.09 -1.79
N ILE A 69 6.83 9.41 -0.90
CA ILE A 69 8.25 9.51 -1.19
C ILE A 69 9.04 8.56 -0.29
N GLU A 70 10.07 7.91 -0.86
CA GLU A 70 10.98 7.06 -0.11
C GLU A 70 11.98 7.89 0.69
N LEU A 71 12.13 7.58 1.98
CA LEU A 71 13.07 8.25 2.87
C LEU A 71 14.53 8.01 2.49
N SER A 72 14.82 6.93 1.75
CA SER A 72 16.15 6.66 1.18
C SER A 72 16.63 7.73 0.19
N GLN A 73 15.70 8.48 -0.41
CA GLN A 73 16.00 9.51 -1.40
C GLN A 73 16.22 10.89 -0.76
N VAL A 74 15.96 11.04 0.55
CA VAL A 74 16.06 12.32 1.25
C VAL A 74 17.51 12.58 1.64
N ASN A 75 18.10 13.62 1.06
CA ASN A 75 19.46 14.06 1.36
C ASN A 75 19.50 14.99 2.59
N ARG A 76 18.65 16.02 2.57
CA ARG A 76 18.62 17.07 3.59
C ARG A 76 17.19 17.45 3.91
N ILE A 77 16.93 17.82 5.16
CA ILE A 77 15.65 18.38 5.59
C ILE A 77 15.85 19.82 6.07
N GLN A 78 14.88 20.69 5.81
CA GLN A 78 14.86 22.05 6.32
C GLN A 78 13.50 22.36 6.91
N PHE A 79 13.48 23.03 8.06
CA PHE A 79 12.26 23.45 8.71
C PHE A 79 12.02 24.94 8.52
N TYR A 80 10.82 25.28 8.09
CA TYR A 80 10.31 26.64 8.03
C TYR A 80 9.21 26.80 9.09
N PRO A 81 9.40 27.63 10.13
CA PRO A 81 8.47 27.72 11.25
C PRO A 81 7.12 28.38 10.91
N GLY A 82 6.98 29.01 9.74
CA GLY A 82 5.79 29.80 9.43
C GLY A 82 5.82 31.19 10.08
N LEU A 83 5.23 32.17 9.41
CA LEU A 83 5.01 33.52 9.93
C LEU A 83 3.68 34.08 9.40
N LEU A 84 2.86 34.65 10.29
CA LEU A 84 1.55 35.25 10.00
C LEU A 84 0.61 34.32 9.21
N ARG A 85 0.46 34.55 7.89
CA ARG A 85 -0.42 33.81 6.99
C ARG A 85 0.22 32.56 6.37
N SER A 86 1.49 32.28 6.68
CA SER A 86 2.20 31.13 6.12
C SER A 86 2.27 29.98 7.12
N SER A 87 1.69 28.84 6.75
CA SER A 87 1.78 27.60 7.53
C SER A 87 3.24 27.11 7.65
N PRO A 88 3.62 26.51 8.79
CA PRO A 88 4.90 25.83 8.94
C PRO A 88 5.11 24.77 7.85
N LYS A 89 6.37 24.56 7.45
CA LYS A 89 6.73 23.59 6.40
C LYS A 89 7.99 22.82 6.73
N VAL A 90 8.00 21.55 6.34
CA VAL A 90 9.20 20.73 6.29
C VAL A 90 9.54 20.52 4.81
N SER A 91 10.70 21.04 4.39
CA SER A 91 11.24 20.84 3.05
C SER A 91 12.14 19.60 3.04
N LEU A 92 11.92 18.69 2.10
CA LEU A 92 12.77 17.54 1.85
C LEU A 92 13.55 17.79 0.57
N TYR A 93 14.86 17.93 0.69
CA TYR A 93 15.80 18.04 -0.43
C TYR A 93 16.22 16.63 -0.82
N LEU A 94 15.99 16.29 -2.08
CA LEU A 94 16.17 14.94 -2.56
C LEU A 94 17.56 14.79 -3.17
N LEU A 95 18.08 13.57 -3.12
CA LEU A 95 19.29 13.23 -3.85
C LEU A 95 19.00 13.46 -5.34
N PRO A 96 19.88 14.16 -6.08
CA PRO A 96 19.81 14.19 -7.53
C PRO A 96 19.79 12.74 -7.99
N GLN A 97 18.78 12.34 -8.78
CA GLN A 97 18.87 11.02 -9.40
C GLN A 97 20.12 11.04 -10.26
N SER A 98 21.05 10.12 -10.01
CA SER A 98 22.23 9.97 -10.84
C SER A 98 21.76 9.67 -12.25
N SER A 99 21.77 10.68 -13.11
CA SER A 99 22.04 10.46 -14.52
C SER A 99 23.42 9.80 -14.61
N PRO A 100 23.62 8.82 -15.51
CA PRO A 100 24.91 8.18 -15.67
C PRO A 100 25.99 9.23 -15.91
N SER A 101 27.02 9.18 -15.08
CA SER A 101 28.17 10.07 -15.11
C SER A 101 28.93 9.93 -16.42
N THR A 102 29.11 11.04 -17.14
CA THR A 102 30.18 11.18 -18.15
C THR A 102 31.41 11.81 -17.46
N PRO A 103 32.59 11.15 -17.45
CA PRO A 103 33.86 11.81 -17.11
C PRO A 103 34.42 12.62 -18.30
N PRO A 104 35.34 13.57 -18.06
CA PRO A 104 35.70 14.63 -19.00
C PRO A 104 36.78 14.19 -20.00
N ALA A 105 36.83 14.81 -21.19
CA ALA A 105 38.03 15.42 -21.78
C ALA A 105 37.97 15.64 -23.31
N LEU A 106 38.27 16.90 -23.69
CA LEU A 106 39.17 17.35 -24.76
C LEU A 106 38.99 16.87 -26.22
N SER A 107 38.65 17.87 -27.05
CA SER A 107 39.40 18.34 -28.22
C SER A 107 39.59 17.46 -29.46
N SER A 108 39.11 18.01 -30.59
CA SER A 108 39.58 17.85 -31.98
C SER A 108 39.39 16.44 -32.60
N THR A 109 38.86 16.26 -33.80
CA THR A 109 38.84 17.09 -35.01
C THR A 109 37.83 16.46 -35.97
N SER A 110 37.05 17.27 -36.69
CA SER A 110 36.35 16.90 -37.93
C SER A 110 37.39 16.51 -39.03
N PRO A 111 37.04 16.05 -40.26
CA PRO A 111 35.71 16.10 -40.90
C PRO A 111 35.38 14.92 -41.89
N ILE A 112 34.22 15.07 -42.56
CA ILE A 112 33.85 14.62 -43.93
C ILE A 112 33.12 13.26 -44.11
N SER A 113 31.80 13.36 -44.32
CA SER A 113 30.95 12.46 -45.16
C SER A 113 31.20 12.76 -46.67
N PRO A 114 30.93 11.83 -47.62
CA PRO A 114 29.57 11.56 -48.13
C PRO A 114 29.28 10.06 -48.36
N LEU A 115 28.04 9.58 -48.09
CA LEU A 115 26.96 9.26 -49.06
C LEU A 115 27.33 8.03 -49.95
N VAL A 116 26.53 6.98 -50.19
CA VAL A 116 25.25 6.94 -50.94
C VAL A 116 24.51 5.59 -50.77
N ALA A 117 23.16 5.66 -50.69
CA ALA A 117 22.09 4.75 -51.17
C ALA A 117 22.12 3.23 -50.83
N ALA A 118 21.10 2.65 -50.18
CA ALA A 118 19.74 2.30 -50.66
C ALA A 118 19.75 1.09 -51.63
N LEU A 119 18.86 0.10 -51.64
CA LEU A 119 17.63 -0.31 -50.93
C LEU A 119 17.27 -1.69 -51.53
N GLN A 120 16.58 -2.55 -50.75
CA GLN A 120 15.53 -3.51 -51.20
C GLN A 120 15.90 -4.65 -52.19
N ALA A 121 15.22 -5.79 -52.29
CA ALA A 121 14.23 -6.55 -51.52
C ALA A 121 13.99 -7.87 -52.32
N GLN A 122 13.64 -8.97 -51.62
CA GLN A 122 12.63 -10.02 -51.99
C GLN A 122 12.76 -10.77 -53.34
N SER A 123 12.38 -12.03 -53.55
CA SER A 123 11.97 -13.21 -52.76
C SER A 123 11.80 -14.36 -53.78
N LEU A 124 12.12 -15.59 -53.35
CA LEU A 124 11.57 -16.95 -53.64
C LEU A 124 10.77 -17.17 -54.95
N ASP A 125 10.86 -18.27 -55.71
CA ASP A 125 11.05 -19.69 -55.35
C ASP A 125 11.17 -20.56 -56.63
N LEU A 126 11.55 -21.85 -56.47
CA LEU A 126 11.23 -23.05 -57.29
C LEU A 126 12.44 -23.98 -57.55
N GLY A 127 12.30 -25.22 -57.07
CA GLY A 127 12.31 -26.37 -57.96
C GLY A 127 13.63 -26.84 -58.57
N ALA A 128 14.26 -27.78 -57.86
CA ALA A 128 14.76 -29.07 -58.37
C ALA A 128 16.04 -29.15 -59.24
N SER A 129 17.09 -29.63 -58.54
CA SER A 129 18.11 -30.61 -59.00
C SER A 129 19.26 -30.07 -59.88
N PRO A 130 20.38 -30.83 -60.04
CA PRO A 130 21.45 -30.89 -59.03
C PRO A 130 22.86 -30.84 -59.66
N THR A 131 23.87 -30.16 -59.08
CA THR A 131 25.28 -30.60 -59.22
C THR A 131 26.28 -29.82 -58.34
N ILE A 132 26.83 -30.54 -57.35
CA ILE A 132 28.26 -30.60 -56.97
C ILE A 132 29.05 -29.27 -56.90
N SER A 133 29.34 -28.79 -55.68
CA SER A 133 30.72 -28.66 -55.14
C SER A 133 30.78 -27.92 -53.77
N ARG A 134 31.19 -28.69 -52.75
CA ARG A 134 32.07 -28.39 -51.59
C ARG A 134 32.22 -26.95 -51.03
N SER A 135 31.98 -26.89 -49.70
CA SER A 135 32.72 -26.20 -48.62
C SER A 135 32.81 -24.67 -48.59
N HIS A 136 32.18 -24.04 -47.59
CA HIS A 136 32.73 -22.84 -46.94
C HIS A 136 32.49 -22.85 -45.41
N SER A 137 33.56 -22.50 -44.72
CA SER A 137 33.83 -22.40 -43.28
C SER A 137 32.95 -21.39 -42.54
N PRO A 138 32.81 -21.50 -41.20
CA PRO A 138 32.18 -20.45 -40.39
C PRO A 138 32.93 -19.13 -40.57
N ASP A 139 32.17 -18.04 -40.73
CA ASP A 139 32.69 -16.69 -40.88
C ASP A 139 33.57 -16.33 -39.66
N PRO A 140 34.88 -16.08 -39.84
CA PRO A 140 35.82 -15.87 -38.73
C PRO A 140 35.53 -14.60 -37.92
N ASN A 141 34.64 -13.73 -38.39
CA ASN A 141 34.26 -12.49 -37.69
C ASN A 141 32.95 -12.59 -36.89
N ALA A 142 32.29 -13.75 -36.84
CA ALA A 142 31.09 -13.91 -36.03
C ALA A 142 31.41 -13.76 -34.52
N SER A 143 30.59 -13.00 -33.81
CA SER A 143 30.64 -12.90 -32.35
C SER A 143 29.49 -13.68 -31.71
N PHE A 144 29.74 -14.23 -30.53
CA PHE A 144 28.73 -14.89 -29.70
C PHE A 144 28.92 -14.52 -28.23
N SER A 145 27.85 -14.63 -27.45
CA SER A 145 27.85 -14.28 -26.02
C SER A 145 27.81 -15.53 -25.15
N TRP A 146 28.59 -15.55 -24.07
CA TRP A 146 28.56 -16.58 -23.03
C TRP A 146 28.31 -15.96 -21.65
N ILE A 147 27.64 -16.69 -20.76
CA ILE A 147 27.26 -16.21 -19.43
C ILE A 147 28.25 -16.74 -18.39
N CYS A 148 28.79 -15.86 -17.55
CA CYS A 148 29.71 -16.24 -16.49
C CYS A 148 29.01 -17.04 -15.38
N PRO A 149 29.47 -18.26 -15.03
CA PRO A 149 28.82 -19.06 -13.98
C PRO A 149 29.04 -18.52 -12.57
N ILE A 150 29.98 -17.58 -12.37
CA ILE A 150 30.30 -17.03 -11.03
C ILE A 150 29.50 -15.76 -10.73
N CYS A 151 29.39 -14.85 -11.70
CA CYS A 151 28.75 -13.54 -11.50
C CYS A 151 27.60 -13.27 -12.48
N SER A 152 27.21 -14.25 -13.31
CA SER A 152 26.11 -14.18 -14.28
C SER A 152 26.23 -13.08 -15.34
N PHE A 153 27.42 -12.51 -15.52
CA PHE A 153 27.68 -11.47 -16.52
C PHE A 153 27.76 -12.05 -17.94
N SER A 154 27.13 -11.40 -18.92
CA SER A 154 27.16 -11.80 -20.34
C SER A 154 28.41 -11.23 -21.02
N ASN A 155 29.35 -12.09 -21.38
CA ASN A 155 30.60 -11.72 -22.05
C ASN A 155 30.46 -11.99 -23.56
N SER A 156 30.96 -11.09 -24.41
CA SER A 156 30.97 -11.26 -25.86
C SER A 156 32.35 -11.68 -26.34
N MET A 157 32.42 -12.66 -27.25
CA MET A 157 33.69 -13.15 -27.82
C MET A 157 33.57 -13.42 -29.32
N LYS A 158 34.69 -13.34 -30.04
CA LYS A 158 34.79 -13.68 -31.47
C LYS A 158 35.31 -15.11 -31.65
N TYR A 159 34.93 -15.76 -32.75
CA TYR A 159 35.42 -17.11 -33.08
C TYR A 159 36.94 -17.17 -33.31
N ALA A 160 37.58 -16.05 -33.68
CA ALA A 160 39.01 -15.96 -33.95
C ALA A 160 39.93 -15.96 -32.70
N ASP A 161 39.40 -15.75 -31.49
CA ASP A 161 40.19 -15.60 -30.25
C ASP A 161 40.55 -16.96 -29.58
N ILE A 162 40.52 -18.08 -30.30
CA ILE A 162 40.60 -19.44 -29.72
C ILE A 162 42.02 -20.02 -29.72
N ASP A 163 43.02 -19.25 -30.11
CA ASP A 163 44.43 -19.69 -30.01
C ASP A 163 44.96 -19.52 -28.57
N GLY A 164 44.50 -20.42 -27.69
CA GLY A 164 45.25 -20.88 -26.51
C GLY A 164 44.91 -20.27 -25.15
N THR A 165 44.25 -19.10 -25.09
CA THR A 165 43.85 -18.50 -23.80
C THR A 165 42.49 -17.81 -23.86
N LEU A 166 41.48 -18.42 -23.23
CA LEU A 166 40.15 -17.82 -23.11
C LEU A 166 40.20 -16.54 -22.26
N PRO A 167 39.58 -15.43 -22.72
CA PRO A 167 39.57 -14.18 -21.97
C PRO A 167 38.81 -14.33 -20.64
N PRO A 168 39.29 -13.71 -19.54
CA PRO A 168 38.57 -13.69 -18.28
C PRO A 168 37.26 -12.91 -18.39
N CYS A 169 36.31 -13.21 -17.51
CA CYS A 169 35.08 -12.44 -17.40
C CYS A 169 35.40 -10.96 -17.09
N LEU A 170 34.77 -10.03 -17.82
CA LEU A 170 35.00 -8.59 -17.70
C LEU A 170 34.65 -7.99 -16.33
N THR A 171 33.83 -8.68 -15.53
CA THR A 171 33.39 -8.20 -14.21
C THR A 171 34.16 -8.85 -13.06
N CYS A 172 34.40 -10.16 -13.10
CA CYS A 172 34.99 -10.89 -11.96
C CYS A 172 36.42 -11.39 -12.20
N GLY A 173 36.97 -11.26 -13.43
CA GLY A 173 38.34 -11.65 -13.75
C GLY A 173 38.59 -13.17 -13.81
N ILE A 174 37.58 -14.00 -13.56
CA ILE A 174 37.69 -15.46 -13.59
C ILE A 174 37.58 -15.95 -15.03
N ARG A 175 38.49 -16.85 -15.43
CA ARG A 175 38.48 -17.46 -16.77
C ARG A 175 37.43 -18.58 -16.85
N PRO A 176 36.63 -18.64 -17.92
CA PRO A 176 35.66 -19.72 -18.10
C PRO A 176 36.34 -21.06 -18.36
N ALA A 177 35.66 -22.15 -17.98
CA ALA A 177 35.99 -23.48 -18.49
C ALA A 177 35.57 -23.61 -19.96
N ILE A 178 36.32 -24.40 -20.74
CA ILE A 178 36.10 -24.58 -22.19
C ILE A 178 34.67 -25.05 -22.49
N SER A 179 34.10 -25.92 -21.65
CA SER A 179 32.73 -26.44 -21.80
C SER A 179 31.64 -25.37 -21.77
N VAL A 180 31.82 -24.27 -21.03
CA VAL A 180 30.85 -23.15 -20.97
C VAL A 180 30.79 -22.42 -22.32
N ILE A 181 31.92 -22.36 -23.02
CA ILE A 181 32.06 -21.71 -24.32
C ILE A 181 31.47 -22.59 -25.43
N GLU A 182 31.66 -23.91 -25.35
CA GLU A 182 31.06 -24.87 -26.29
C GLU A 182 29.53 -24.86 -26.22
N GLN A 183 28.95 -24.89 -25.01
CA GLN A 183 27.50 -24.80 -24.81
C GLN A 183 26.91 -23.49 -25.38
N ALA A 184 27.62 -22.36 -25.24
CA ALA A 184 27.19 -21.09 -25.79
C ALA A 184 27.19 -21.07 -27.33
N LYS A 185 28.11 -21.81 -27.97
CA LYS A 185 28.15 -21.96 -29.44
C LYS A 185 27.01 -22.84 -29.94
N GLU A 186 26.72 -23.94 -29.26
CA GLU A 186 25.61 -24.83 -29.60
C GLU A 186 24.26 -24.11 -29.49
N ALA A 187 24.07 -23.30 -28.44
CA ALA A 187 22.86 -22.47 -28.28
C ALA A 187 22.68 -21.45 -29.43
N ARG A 188 23.78 -20.88 -29.95
CA ARG A 188 23.76 -19.98 -31.13
C ARG A 188 23.43 -20.73 -32.43
N ALA A 189 23.92 -21.96 -32.57
CA ALA A 189 23.62 -22.82 -33.71
C ALA A 189 22.13 -23.25 -33.71
N GLU A 190 21.56 -23.51 -32.54
CA GLU A 190 20.15 -23.89 -32.39
C GLU A 190 19.20 -22.70 -32.60
N ALA A 191 19.58 -21.50 -32.13
CA ALA A 191 18.84 -20.26 -32.40
C ALA A 191 18.75 -19.92 -33.90
N SER A 192 19.72 -20.35 -34.71
CA SER A 192 19.69 -20.21 -36.18
C SER A 192 18.72 -21.19 -36.86
N LYS A 193 18.30 -22.27 -36.19
CA LYS A 193 17.31 -23.23 -36.73
C LYS A 193 15.86 -22.80 -36.47
N VAL A 194 15.61 -22.05 -35.39
CA VAL A 194 14.26 -21.66 -34.93
C VAL A 194 13.70 -20.45 -35.69
N ALA A 195 14.55 -19.64 -36.34
CA ALA A 195 14.13 -18.47 -37.12
C ALA A 195 13.39 -18.80 -38.44
N HIS A 196 13.31 -20.08 -38.83
CA HIS A 196 12.86 -20.50 -40.15
C HIS A 196 11.37 -20.89 -40.28
N VAL A 197 10.56 -20.76 -39.21
CA VAL A 197 9.24 -21.44 -39.13
C VAL A 197 8.01 -20.51 -39.30
N TYR A 198 8.13 -19.18 -39.30
CA TYR A 198 6.96 -18.30 -39.47
C TYR A 198 7.22 -17.09 -40.38
N ALA A 199 6.96 -17.25 -41.69
CA ALA A 199 6.54 -16.14 -42.55
C ALA A 199 5.78 -16.66 -43.78
N VAL A 200 4.53 -16.19 -43.97
CA VAL A 200 3.75 -16.29 -45.23
C VAL A 200 3.16 -14.88 -45.53
N PRO A 201 3.04 -14.45 -46.82
CA PRO A 201 3.01 -13.03 -47.22
C PRO A 201 1.65 -12.53 -47.80
N LEU A 202 1.49 -11.20 -47.90
CA LEU A 202 0.46 -10.48 -48.68
C LEU A 202 1.05 -9.23 -49.39
N PRO A 203 0.45 -8.73 -50.48
CA PRO A 203 1.14 -8.10 -51.61
C PRO A 203 1.18 -6.56 -51.61
N ALA A 204 2.02 -6.05 -52.50
CA ALA A 204 2.38 -4.65 -52.69
C ALA A 204 1.27 -3.75 -53.26
N GLY A 205 1.27 -2.50 -52.79
CA GLY A 205 0.71 -1.36 -53.49
C GLY A 205 0.51 -0.12 -52.60
N VAL A 206 1.23 0.95 -52.96
CA VAL A 206 0.86 2.39 -52.79
C VAL A 206 1.41 3.15 -51.57
N GLU A 207 2.48 3.91 -51.85
CA GLU A 207 2.76 5.33 -51.53
C GLU A 207 2.99 5.82 -50.08
N ASP A 208 3.85 6.85 -50.01
CA ASP A 208 4.51 7.45 -48.85
C ASP A 208 3.56 7.85 -47.69
N GLU A 209 3.72 7.18 -46.56
CA GLU A 209 3.01 7.50 -45.32
C GLU A 209 3.96 8.19 -44.33
N VAL A 210 3.79 9.53 -44.22
CA VAL A 210 4.52 10.41 -43.31
C VAL A 210 4.22 10.00 -41.86
N GLY A 211 5.18 9.32 -41.23
CA GLY A 211 5.17 9.04 -39.80
C GLY A 211 4.98 10.31 -38.97
N PHE A 212 4.44 10.17 -37.77
CA PHE A 212 4.12 11.30 -36.90
C PHE A 212 4.98 11.27 -35.65
N SER A 213 5.48 12.44 -35.26
CA SER A 213 6.34 12.59 -34.09
C SER A 213 5.54 12.39 -32.81
N CYS A 214 5.99 11.47 -31.96
CA CYS A 214 5.46 11.30 -30.62
C CYS A 214 5.56 12.64 -29.86
N PRO A 215 4.47 13.17 -29.27
CA PRO A 215 4.52 14.45 -28.55
C PRO A 215 5.38 14.40 -27.28
N ARG A 216 5.77 13.20 -26.83
CA ARG A 216 6.54 13.00 -25.60
C ARG A 216 8.05 12.86 -25.82
N CYS A 217 8.46 12.22 -26.92
CA CYS A 217 9.88 11.93 -27.18
C CYS A 217 10.31 12.21 -28.62
N THR A 218 9.44 12.85 -29.41
CA THR A 218 9.60 13.27 -30.81
C THR A 218 9.97 12.18 -31.81
N PHE A 219 10.13 10.94 -31.37
CA PHE A 219 10.32 9.78 -32.24
C PHE A 219 9.17 9.69 -33.25
N VAL A 220 9.53 9.63 -34.53
CA VAL A 220 8.58 9.58 -35.63
C VAL A 220 8.10 8.14 -35.75
N ASN A 221 6.90 7.90 -35.22
CA ASN A 221 6.30 6.58 -35.22
C ASN A 221 5.56 6.34 -36.52
N HIS A 222 5.47 5.07 -36.90
CA HIS A 222 4.63 4.64 -37.99
C HIS A 222 3.15 5.03 -37.72
N PRO A 223 2.40 5.53 -38.73
CA PRO A 223 1.02 6.02 -38.59
C PRO A 223 0.03 5.05 -37.92
N SER A 224 0.24 3.76 -38.08
CA SER A 224 -0.63 2.71 -37.53
C SER A 224 -0.29 2.27 -36.09
N LEU A 225 0.73 2.88 -35.46
CA LEU A 225 1.07 2.61 -34.07
C LEU A 225 0.21 3.45 -33.12
N LEU A 226 -0.47 2.77 -32.19
CA LEU A 226 -1.25 3.40 -31.12
C LEU A 226 -0.42 3.71 -29.87
N GLN A 227 0.85 3.29 -29.85
CA GLN A 227 1.81 3.56 -28.78
C GLN A 227 3.20 3.76 -29.37
N CYS A 228 3.97 4.67 -28.77
CA CYS A 228 5.29 5.05 -29.24
C CYS A 228 6.30 3.93 -28.98
N GLU A 229 6.98 3.46 -30.02
CA GLU A 229 7.94 2.36 -29.93
C GLU A 229 9.16 2.68 -29.06
N MET A 230 9.52 3.96 -28.90
CA MET A 230 10.67 4.36 -28.08
C MET A 230 10.35 4.59 -26.61
N CYS A 231 9.12 5.01 -26.25
CA CYS A 231 8.82 5.40 -24.86
C CYS A 231 7.49 4.87 -24.33
N GLY A 232 6.75 4.09 -25.11
CA GLY A 232 5.46 3.50 -24.75
C GLY A 232 4.30 4.50 -24.61
N ALA A 233 4.51 5.78 -24.94
CA ALA A 233 3.45 6.79 -24.84
C ALA A 233 2.33 6.51 -25.85
N THR A 234 1.06 6.54 -25.42
CA THR A 234 -0.09 6.39 -26.32
C THR A 234 -0.10 7.47 -27.38
N LEU A 235 -0.29 7.03 -28.62
CA LEU A 235 -0.29 7.85 -29.81
C LEU A 235 -1.71 7.93 -30.38
N ILE A 236 -2.16 9.14 -30.71
CA ILE A 236 -3.48 9.39 -31.28
C ILE A 236 -3.38 9.12 -32.79
N SER A 237 -4.03 8.06 -33.26
CA SER A 237 -4.09 7.70 -34.69
C SER A 237 -4.76 8.80 -35.53
N LYS A 238 -4.26 9.04 -36.75
CA LYS A 238 -4.79 10.02 -37.72
C LYS A 238 -6.18 9.70 -38.29
N ASN A 239 -6.80 8.57 -37.92
CA ASN A 239 -8.10 8.14 -38.47
C ASN A 239 -9.23 8.14 -37.42
N LEU A 240 -9.40 9.23 -36.68
CA LEU A 240 -10.66 9.48 -35.96
C LEU A 240 -11.66 10.24 -36.86
N PRO A 241 -12.95 9.89 -36.85
CA PRO A 241 -13.98 10.61 -37.59
C PRO A 241 -13.99 12.12 -37.24
N PRO A 242 -14.27 13.03 -38.19
CA PRO A 242 -14.19 14.49 -37.98
C PRO A 242 -15.08 15.05 -36.86
N VAL A 243 -16.00 14.25 -36.31
CA VAL A 243 -16.95 14.63 -35.25
C VAL A 243 -16.30 14.60 -33.84
N LEU A 244 -15.10 14.03 -33.70
CA LEU A 244 -14.36 13.98 -32.43
C LEU A 244 -13.15 14.94 -32.37
N LEU A 245 -12.87 15.71 -33.43
CA LEU A 245 -11.80 16.72 -33.45
C LEU A 245 -12.23 18.11 -32.93
N ASP A 246 -13.53 18.41 -32.88
CA ASP A 246 -14.03 19.75 -32.51
C ASP A 246 -14.16 20.00 -31.00
N ASN A 247 -14.03 18.97 -30.15
CA ASN A 247 -14.17 19.12 -28.69
C ASN A 247 -12.84 19.09 -27.92
N ALA A 248 -11.69 19.15 -28.60
CA ALA A 248 -10.36 19.12 -27.96
C ALA A 248 -9.46 20.33 -28.33
N MET A 249 -10.02 21.39 -28.91
CA MET A 249 -9.27 22.61 -29.30
C MET A 249 -9.92 23.93 -28.82
N ASN A 250 -10.80 23.91 -27.81
CA ASN A 250 -11.50 25.13 -27.35
C ASN A 250 -11.33 25.53 -25.86
N ASP A 251 -10.46 24.89 -25.08
CA ASP A 251 -10.26 25.27 -23.66
C ASP A 251 -8.85 25.77 -23.30
N LEU A 252 -8.05 26.20 -24.29
CA LEU A 252 -6.75 26.85 -24.05
C LEU A 252 -6.61 28.15 -24.85
N VAL A 253 -7.42 29.16 -24.50
CA VAL A 253 -7.08 30.57 -24.71
C VAL A 253 -7.49 31.36 -23.47
N ILE A 254 -6.53 31.58 -22.56
CA ILE A 254 -6.56 32.66 -21.58
C ILE A 254 -5.90 33.86 -22.25
N ASP A 255 -6.67 34.94 -22.43
CA ASP A 255 -6.22 36.24 -22.95
C ASP A 255 -5.17 36.84 -21.99
N GLU A 256 -3.92 36.93 -22.45
CA GLU A 256 -2.85 37.71 -21.81
C GLU A 256 -3.07 39.19 -22.10
N ARG A 257 -3.14 40.05 -21.07
CA ARG A 257 -2.80 41.46 -21.22
C ARG A 257 -2.13 42.08 -19.99
N TYR A 258 -0.85 42.43 -20.20
CA TYR A 258 0.02 43.49 -19.66
C TYR A 258 1.31 43.10 -18.90
N PRO A 259 2.44 43.82 -19.18
CA PRO A 259 3.78 43.25 -19.34
C PRO A 259 4.78 43.61 -18.21
N PRO A 260 5.99 43.01 -18.19
CA PRO A 260 7.08 43.44 -17.32
C PRO A 260 8.06 44.42 -18.02
N SER A 261 8.60 45.37 -17.26
CA SER A 261 9.70 46.25 -17.70
C SER A 261 11.08 45.72 -17.25
N PRO A 262 12.18 46.02 -17.96
CA PRO A 262 13.47 45.30 -17.86
C PRO A 262 14.57 46.07 -17.11
N THR A 263 15.64 45.38 -16.66
CA THR A 263 17.08 45.80 -16.57
C THR A 263 17.94 44.74 -15.81
N PRO A 264 19.31 44.71 -15.85
CA PRO A 264 20.16 43.89 -16.75
C PRO A 264 21.14 42.95 -15.98
N PRO A 265 22.09 42.21 -16.61
CA PRO A 265 22.70 41.00 -16.04
C PRO A 265 23.96 41.27 -15.18
N GLY A 266 24.11 40.50 -14.09
CA GLY A 266 25.29 40.54 -13.24
C GLY A 266 25.27 39.53 -12.09
N VAL A 267 25.89 38.37 -12.32
CA VAL A 267 26.57 37.44 -11.38
C VAL A 267 25.93 37.16 -9.99
N ARG A 268 25.62 35.87 -9.73
CA ARG A 268 26.18 34.98 -8.66
C ARG A 268 25.17 33.87 -8.30
N TYR A 269 25.68 32.66 -8.13
CA TYR A 269 24.97 31.40 -7.85
C TYR A 269 23.90 31.55 -6.75
N ASN A 270 22.64 31.22 -7.05
CA ASN A 270 21.58 31.09 -6.05
C ASN A 270 21.29 29.59 -5.79
N ASP A 271 21.28 29.24 -4.50
CA ASP A 271 20.94 27.94 -3.88
C ASP A 271 19.45 27.52 -4.11
N ASP A 272 18.81 28.01 -5.18
CA ASP A 272 17.36 28.01 -5.38
C ASP A 272 16.83 26.95 -6.37
N ASP A 273 17.72 26.24 -7.08
CA ASP A 273 17.37 25.22 -8.11
C ASP A 273 17.56 23.76 -7.64
N VAL A 274 17.51 23.51 -6.33
CA VAL A 274 17.53 22.12 -5.84
C VAL A 274 16.11 21.57 -5.83
N ASP A 275 15.89 20.45 -6.52
CA ASP A 275 14.67 19.65 -6.47
C ASP A 275 14.28 19.32 -5.02
N HIS A 276 13.31 20.07 -4.49
CA HIS A 276 12.83 19.89 -3.13
C HIS A 276 11.31 19.92 -3.07
N ILE A 277 10.75 19.04 -2.28
CA ILE A 277 9.31 19.02 -1.98
C ILE A 277 9.08 19.62 -0.61
N LYS A 278 7.90 20.22 -0.37
CA LYS A 278 7.55 20.72 0.96
C LYS A 278 6.24 20.12 1.44
N ILE A 279 6.24 19.77 2.73
CA ILE A 279 5.07 19.32 3.47
C ILE A 279 4.66 20.49 4.35
N SER A 280 3.46 21.01 4.14
CA SER A 280 2.92 22.15 4.89
C SER A 280 1.90 21.68 5.93
N PHE A 281 2.00 22.21 7.14
CA PHE A 281 1.21 21.79 8.29
C PHE A 281 0.24 22.91 8.69
N ARG A 282 -1.06 22.68 8.56
CA ARG A 282 -2.10 23.70 8.83
C ARG A 282 -2.82 23.46 10.15
N ALA A 283 -2.79 22.23 10.65
CA ALA A 283 -3.42 21.81 11.90
C ALA A 283 -2.42 21.56 13.05
N GLY A 284 -1.19 22.08 12.92
CA GLY A 284 -0.11 21.83 13.88
C GLY A 284 0.64 20.51 13.62
N GLY A 285 1.34 19.99 14.63
CA GLY A 285 2.07 18.71 14.57
C GLY A 285 3.40 18.74 13.81
N GLU A 286 3.81 19.89 13.27
CA GLU A 286 5.02 20.04 12.45
C GLU A 286 6.30 19.71 13.21
N LYS A 287 6.38 20.08 14.49
CA LYS A 287 7.58 19.84 15.33
C LYS A 287 7.73 18.35 15.63
N MET A 288 6.63 17.71 16.03
CA MET A 288 6.59 16.28 16.30
C MET A 288 6.93 15.47 15.04
N PHE A 289 6.37 15.86 13.89
CA PHE A 289 6.73 15.27 12.60
C PHE A 289 8.21 15.44 12.29
N LEU A 290 8.75 16.65 12.43
CA LEU A 290 10.16 16.93 12.17
C LEU A 290 11.09 16.11 13.08
N ASP A 291 10.78 16.02 14.37
CA ASP A 291 11.60 15.30 15.34
C ASP A 291 11.58 13.79 15.08
N LYS A 292 10.41 13.21 14.81
CA LYS A 292 10.30 11.80 14.41
C LYS A 292 10.99 11.54 13.07
N LEU A 293 10.84 12.43 12.09
CA LEU A 293 11.50 12.31 10.79
C LEU A 293 13.04 12.30 10.93
N LYS A 294 13.61 13.17 11.78
CA LYS A 294 15.04 13.17 12.08
C LYS A 294 15.51 11.82 12.63
N ILE A 295 14.77 11.25 13.58
CA ILE A 295 15.09 9.95 14.18
C ILE A 295 15.08 8.86 13.09
N VAL A 296 14.05 8.84 12.23
CA VAL A 296 13.93 7.84 11.16
C VAL A 296 15.06 7.96 10.14
N LEU A 297 15.42 9.18 9.74
CA LEU A 297 16.54 9.45 8.83
C LEU A 297 17.91 9.14 9.44
N GLN A 298 18.04 9.17 10.77
CA GLN A 298 19.24 8.73 11.48
C GLN A 298 19.31 7.21 11.57
N ASP A 299 18.19 6.55 11.86
CA ASP A 299 18.13 5.09 12.03
C ASP A 299 18.33 4.33 10.71
N ARG A 300 17.91 4.92 9.58
CA ARG A 300 18.02 4.37 8.22
C ARG A 300 17.67 2.89 8.14
N ILE A 301 16.52 2.52 8.71
CA ILE A 301 16.12 1.11 8.87
C ILE A 301 16.07 0.38 7.52
N TRP A 302 15.75 1.09 6.43
CA TRP A 302 15.76 0.56 5.06
C TRP A 302 17.14 0.05 4.60
N GLU A 303 18.25 0.58 5.13
CA GLU A 303 19.61 0.13 4.80
C GLU A 303 20.02 -1.13 5.59
N ARG A 304 19.30 -1.45 6.68
CA ARG A 304 19.66 -2.53 7.60
C ARG A 304 19.41 -3.94 7.02
N LYS A 305 18.66 -4.05 5.91
CA LYS A 305 18.21 -5.34 5.35
C LYS A 305 19.13 -6.03 4.34
N THR A 306 20.41 -5.69 4.29
CA THR A 306 21.40 -6.46 3.49
C THR A 306 22.59 -7.00 4.27
N ARG A 307 22.68 -6.83 5.60
CA ARG A 307 23.73 -7.46 6.43
C ARG A 307 23.13 -8.41 7.48
N ARG A 308 22.83 -9.64 7.06
CA ARG A 308 22.76 -10.80 7.97
C ARG A 308 23.43 -12.03 7.35
N LYS A 309 24.74 -12.17 7.60
CA LYS A 309 25.46 -13.44 7.83
C LYS A 309 26.70 -13.16 8.69
N GLY A 310 26.77 -13.80 9.87
CA GLY A 310 27.88 -13.76 10.84
C GLY A 310 27.93 -12.45 11.65
N THR A 311 28.11 -12.40 12.97
CA THR A 311 28.64 -13.34 13.96
C THR A 311 28.16 -12.86 15.33
N ALA A 312 27.73 -13.76 16.20
CA ALA A 312 27.54 -13.47 17.63
C ALA A 312 28.93 -13.20 18.24
N GLY A 313 29.18 -11.97 18.66
CA GLY A 313 30.38 -11.56 19.39
C GLY A 313 29.99 -11.01 20.75
N ALA A 314 30.29 -11.78 21.78
CA ALA A 314 30.12 -11.43 23.18
C ALA A 314 30.91 -10.16 23.53
N THR A 315 30.26 -9.22 24.23
CA THR A 315 30.96 -8.13 24.92
C THR A 315 30.89 -8.37 26.42
N GLN A 316 32.06 -8.63 26.99
CA GLN A 316 32.35 -8.87 28.39
C GLN A 316 31.96 -7.66 29.26
N ASP A 317 31.31 -7.96 30.37
CA ASP A 317 31.23 -7.11 31.55
C ASP A 317 32.63 -6.82 32.11
N LYS A 318 32.93 -5.53 32.26
CA LYS A 318 33.98 -5.06 33.18
C LYS A 318 33.37 -4.01 34.11
N HIS A 319 32.99 -4.44 35.30
CA HIS A 319 32.81 -3.56 36.46
C HIS A 319 33.86 -3.93 37.51
N SER A 320 34.98 -3.21 37.48
CA SER A 320 35.95 -3.23 38.57
C SER A 320 35.54 -2.20 39.61
N ARG A 321 35.17 -2.69 40.80
CA ARG A 321 34.88 -1.90 42.00
C ARG A 321 36.20 -1.53 42.67
N THR A 322 36.46 -0.24 42.86
CA THR A 322 37.38 0.24 43.91
C THR A 322 36.67 1.30 44.72
N SER A 323 36.30 0.92 45.94
CA SER A 323 35.72 1.76 46.99
C SER A 323 36.83 2.58 47.65
N ALA A 324 36.79 3.90 47.50
CA ALA A 324 37.45 4.82 48.42
C ALA A 324 36.36 5.71 49.03
N GLN A 325 36.07 5.48 50.31
CA GLN A 325 35.17 6.30 51.12
C GLN A 325 35.83 7.66 51.40
N SER A 326 35.12 8.75 51.17
CA SER A 326 35.51 10.08 51.68
C SER A 326 34.27 10.84 52.18
N LEU A 327 34.42 11.40 53.37
CA LEU A 327 33.45 12.12 54.21
C LEU A 327 32.77 13.33 53.52
N PRO A 328 31.60 13.77 54.02
CA PRO A 328 30.77 14.78 53.36
C PRO A 328 31.40 16.17 53.41
N LYS A 329 31.69 16.76 52.24
CA LYS A 329 32.03 18.18 52.10
C LYS A 329 30.77 18.97 51.73
N LEU A 330 30.31 19.81 52.66
CA LEU A 330 29.31 20.84 52.40
C LEU A 330 29.96 22.00 51.64
N GLY A 331 29.35 22.41 50.53
CA GLY A 331 29.77 23.53 49.68
C GLY A 331 29.10 23.45 48.30
N ILE A 332 29.26 24.49 47.47
CA ILE A 332 28.60 24.67 46.15
C ILE A 332 28.84 23.47 45.21
N HIS A 333 29.96 22.76 45.38
CA HIS A 333 30.29 21.53 44.67
C HIS A 333 29.39 20.32 45.05
N GLY A 334 28.77 20.33 46.24
CA GLY A 334 27.78 19.35 46.66
C GLY A 334 26.43 19.52 45.94
N LEU A 335 26.03 20.75 45.63
CA LEU A 335 24.87 21.03 44.77
C LEU A 335 25.14 20.62 43.32
N GLU A 336 26.35 20.87 42.82
CA GLU A 336 26.78 20.39 41.50
C GLU A 336 26.75 18.86 41.45
N THR A 337 27.30 18.19 42.46
CA THR A 337 27.29 16.72 42.58
C THR A 337 25.87 16.16 42.72
N GLN A 338 24.98 16.86 43.45
CA GLN A 338 23.57 16.49 43.55
C GLN A 338 22.85 16.65 42.20
N SER A 339 23.11 17.74 41.45
CA SER A 339 22.54 17.94 40.12
C SER A 339 23.04 16.89 39.11
N VAL A 340 24.32 16.48 39.22
CA VAL A 340 24.90 15.41 38.40
C VAL A 340 24.30 14.06 38.78
N ARG A 341 24.05 13.81 40.06
CA ARG A 341 23.35 12.59 40.54
C ARG A 341 21.91 12.53 40.08
N GLU A 342 21.19 13.64 40.11
CA GLU A 342 19.83 13.73 39.58
C GLU A 342 19.81 13.51 38.07
N ARG A 343 20.76 14.09 37.32
CA ARG A 343 20.92 13.81 35.90
C ARG A 343 21.27 12.35 35.64
N GLN A 344 22.17 11.74 36.41
CA GLN A 344 22.51 10.32 36.27
C GLN A 344 21.32 9.41 36.59
N ARG A 345 20.54 9.72 37.63
CA ARG A 345 19.32 8.99 37.97
C ARG A 345 18.27 9.12 36.86
N ASN A 346 18.12 10.32 36.29
CA ASN A 346 17.22 10.53 35.14
C ASN A 346 17.70 9.77 33.90
N VAL A 347 19.01 9.71 33.64
CA VAL A 347 19.58 8.93 32.54
C VAL A 347 19.40 7.42 32.77
N GLU A 348 19.58 6.94 34.00
CA GLU A 348 19.36 5.54 34.38
C GLU A 348 17.89 5.14 34.27
N LEU A 349 16.96 6.03 34.67
CA LEU A 349 15.53 5.85 34.45
C LEU A 349 15.19 5.83 32.95
N MET A 350 15.77 6.71 32.14
CA MET A 350 15.59 6.69 30.67
C MET A 350 16.12 5.40 30.06
N HIS A 351 17.26 4.88 30.53
CA HIS A 351 17.81 3.60 30.10
C HIS A 351 16.87 2.43 30.45
N SER A 352 16.24 2.46 31.64
CA SER A 352 15.24 1.45 32.03
C SER A 352 13.99 1.45 31.14
N LEU A 353 13.57 2.62 30.63
CA LEU A 353 12.47 2.72 29.68
C LEU A 353 12.85 2.18 28.30
N THR A 354 14.08 2.44 27.83
CA THR A 354 14.58 1.87 26.57
C THR A 354 14.70 0.34 26.63
N ASP A 355 14.99 -0.22 27.82
CA ASP A 355 15.04 -1.67 28.01
C ASP A 355 13.65 -2.31 27.99
N LEU A 356 12.61 -1.59 28.46
CA LEU A 356 11.21 -2.02 28.33
C LEU A 356 10.76 -2.01 26.86
N GLU A 357 11.13 -1.01 26.07
CA GLU A 357 10.87 -1.01 24.62
C GLU A 357 11.60 -2.15 23.89
N SER A 358 12.83 -2.46 24.30
CA SER A 358 13.60 -3.61 23.83
C SER A 358 12.90 -4.93 24.19
N LEU A 359 12.38 -5.04 25.42
CA LEU A 359 11.60 -6.18 25.91
C LEU A 359 10.31 -6.34 25.10
N MET A 360 9.55 -5.26 24.88
CA MET A 360 8.32 -5.27 24.08
C MET A 360 8.60 -5.72 22.63
N ARG A 361 9.73 -5.32 22.07
CA ARG A 361 10.18 -5.76 20.74
C ARG A 361 10.48 -7.26 20.71
N LYS A 362 11.19 -7.78 21.71
CA LYS A 362 11.46 -9.22 21.84
C LYS A 362 10.20 -10.05 22.11
N ALA A 363 9.27 -9.52 22.90
CA ALA A 363 7.98 -10.14 23.12
C ALA A 363 7.16 -10.22 21.82
N LYS A 364 7.18 -9.16 21.01
CA LYS A 364 6.57 -9.15 19.66
C LYS A 364 7.21 -10.18 18.73
N GLU A 365 8.54 -10.30 18.74
CA GLU A 365 9.26 -11.34 17.97
C GLU A 365 8.90 -12.76 18.45
N MET A 366 8.72 -12.97 19.76
CA MET A 366 8.33 -14.26 20.31
C MET A 366 6.89 -14.64 19.93
N VAL A 367 5.97 -13.68 19.98
CA VAL A 367 4.56 -13.88 19.57
C VAL A 367 4.48 -14.20 18.08
N SER A 368 5.19 -13.47 17.22
CA SER A 368 5.20 -13.76 15.77
C SER A 368 5.83 -15.11 15.44
N LEU A 369 6.82 -15.54 16.23
CA LEU A 369 7.41 -16.87 16.09
C LEU A 369 6.40 -17.95 16.51
N ALA A 370 5.65 -17.74 17.59
CA ALA A 370 4.55 -18.61 18.00
C ALA A 370 3.43 -18.70 16.93
N GLU A 371 3.07 -17.59 16.29
CA GLU A 371 2.14 -17.54 15.16
C GLU A 371 2.65 -18.37 13.98
N SER A 372 3.94 -18.23 13.63
CA SER A 372 4.56 -19.00 12.55
C SER A 372 4.53 -20.51 12.82
N PHE A 373 4.65 -20.91 14.09
CA PHE A 373 4.50 -22.30 14.49
C PHE A 373 3.05 -22.76 14.44
N ALA A 374 2.09 -21.94 14.88
CA ALA A 374 0.65 -22.24 14.78
C ALA A 374 0.21 -22.44 13.32
N MET A 375 0.65 -21.58 12.40
CA MET A 375 0.42 -21.69 10.95
C MET A 375 1.05 -22.93 10.33
N ARG A 376 2.24 -23.35 10.80
CA ARG A 376 2.86 -24.58 10.32
C ARG A 376 2.16 -25.82 10.86
N LEU A 377 1.65 -25.78 12.09
CA LEU A 377 0.87 -26.86 12.69
C LEU A 377 -0.48 -27.03 12.00
N SER A 378 -1.17 -25.95 11.62
CA SER A 378 -2.46 -26.04 10.94
C SER A 378 -2.33 -26.72 9.56
N ASN A 379 -1.22 -26.51 8.87
CA ASN A 379 -0.92 -27.09 7.55
C ASN A 379 -0.27 -28.49 7.60
N ALA A 380 0.10 -29.01 8.78
CA ALA A 380 0.73 -30.31 8.92
C ALA A 380 -0.31 -31.45 8.76
N PRO A 381 -0.05 -32.49 7.94
CA PRO A 381 -0.93 -33.65 7.81
C PRO A 381 -0.91 -34.48 9.11
N GLY A 382 -2.08 -34.81 9.66
CA GLY A 382 -2.23 -35.66 10.87
C GLY A 382 -2.85 -35.00 12.10
N VAL A 383 -3.22 -33.71 12.05
CA VAL A 383 -3.89 -33.02 13.18
C VAL A 383 -5.42 -33.17 13.08
N PRO A 384 -6.12 -33.54 14.17
CA PRO A 384 -7.59 -33.63 14.21
C PRO A 384 -8.28 -32.32 13.81
N ALA A 385 -9.45 -32.41 13.18
CA ALA A 385 -10.19 -31.24 12.71
C ALA A 385 -10.57 -30.28 13.85
N GLU A 386 -10.90 -30.79 15.04
CA GLU A 386 -11.19 -29.94 16.21
C GLU A 386 -9.96 -29.20 16.74
N ALA A 387 -8.78 -29.82 16.67
CA ALA A 387 -7.53 -29.18 17.08
C ALA A 387 -7.11 -28.12 16.05
N ARG A 388 -7.38 -28.35 14.76
CA ARG A 388 -7.17 -27.36 13.69
C ARG A 388 -8.10 -26.16 13.82
N THR A 389 -9.39 -26.37 14.13
CA THR A 389 -10.33 -25.26 14.35
C THR A 389 -10.01 -24.48 15.62
N ALA A 390 -9.65 -25.16 16.72
CA ALA A 390 -9.20 -24.50 17.95
C ALA A 390 -7.88 -23.71 17.74
N LEU A 391 -6.94 -24.24 16.95
CA LEU A 391 -5.69 -23.56 16.60
C LEU A 391 -5.91 -22.39 15.63
N LEU A 392 -6.82 -22.52 14.66
CA LEU A 392 -7.21 -21.43 13.76
C LEU A 392 -7.92 -20.31 14.51
N GLN A 393 -8.83 -20.64 15.44
CA GLN A 393 -9.46 -19.69 16.36
C GLN A 393 -8.44 -19.00 17.29
N SER A 394 -7.35 -19.71 17.61
CA SER A 394 -6.22 -19.18 18.39
C SER A 394 -5.25 -18.35 17.55
N SER A 395 -5.09 -18.62 16.25
CA SER A 395 -4.23 -17.85 15.34
C SER A 395 -4.91 -16.61 14.76
N GLU A 396 -6.24 -16.65 14.56
CA GLU A 396 -7.05 -15.46 14.23
C GLU A 396 -7.12 -14.45 15.38
N ALA A 397 -6.75 -14.88 16.59
CA ALA A 397 -6.74 -14.04 17.78
C ALA A 397 -5.58 -13.04 17.83
N LEU A 398 -4.68 -12.96 16.83
CA LEU A 398 -3.46 -12.13 16.95
C LEU A 398 -2.99 -11.39 15.69
N SER A 399 -3.62 -11.54 14.51
CA SER A 399 -3.13 -10.87 13.29
C SER A 399 -3.91 -9.60 12.95
N LEU A 400 -3.64 -8.49 13.65
CA LEU A 400 -3.78 -7.20 12.98
C LEU A 400 -2.67 -7.11 11.92
N SER A 401 -3.02 -7.30 10.65
CA SER A 401 -2.10 -7.11 9.51
C SER A 401 -1.57 -5.67 9.44
N SER A 402 -2.33 -4.73 10.00
CA SER A 402 -2.00 -3.31 10.05
C SER A 402 -1.37 -2.93 11.40
N PRO A 403 -0.37 -2.04 11.42
CA PRO A 403 0.31 -1.63 12.65
C PRO A 403 -0.67 -1.01 13.66
N ILE A 404 -0.42 -1.30 14.94
CA ILE A 404 -1.23 -0.87 16.09
C ILE A 404 -1.19 0.66 16.20
N VAL A 405 -2.36 1.31 16.11
CA VAL A 405 -2.47 2.76 16.33
C VAL A 405 -2.33 3.06 17.83
N MET A 406 -1.30 3.80 18.20
CA MET A 406 -1.07 4.29 19.56
C MET A 406 -1.42 5.77 19.66
N ARG A 407 -1.86 6.24 20.84
CA ARG A 407 -2.20 7.66 21.06
C ARG A 407 -1.04 8.59 20.74
N GLU A 408 0.20 8.14 20.98
CA GLU A 408 1.42 8.88 20.67
C GLU A 408 1.72 9.00 19.17
N MET A 409 1.05 8.25 18.30
CA MET A 409 1.22 8.37 16.85
C MET A 409 0.38 9.51 16.25
N ALA A 410 -0.56 10.08 17.01
CA ALA A 410 -1.45 11.12 16.52
C ALA A 410 -0.86 12.52 16.74
N GLY A 411 -0.32 13.12 15.69
CA GLY A 411 0.39 14.41 15.78
C GLY A 411 -0.51 15.60 16.13
N SER A 412 -1.82 15.52 15.87
CA SER A 412 -2.80 16.59 16.16
C SER A 412 -3.66 16.32 17.40
N GLY A 413 -3.29 15.34 18.22
CA GLY A 413 -4.00 14.98 19.44
C GLY A 413 -5.13 13.96 19.25
N ASP A 414 -6.10 14.02 20.16
CA ASP A 414 -7.12 12.99 20.38
C ASP A 414 -8.01 12.73 19.15
N GLU A 415 -8.38 13.75 18.38
CA GLU A 415 -9.24 13.59 17.19
C GLU A 415 -8.59 12.72 16.11
N THR A 416 -7.32 12.98 15.77
CA THR A 416 -6.56 12.16 14.82
C THR A 416 -6.37 10.75 15.35
N PHE A 417 -6.17 10.59 16.66
CA PHE A 417 -6.10 9.27 17.29
C PHE A 417 -7.39 8.48 17.11
N TYR A 418 -8.56 9.06 17.44
CA TYR A 418 -9.84 8.36 17.25
C TYR A 418 -10.10 8.08 15.77
N ALA A 419 -9.72 8.99 14.86
CA ALA A 419 -9.90 8.80 13.42
C ALA A 419 -9.07 7.64 12.86
N GLU A 420 -7.79 7.54 13.25
CA GLU A 420 -6.93 6.43 12.86
C GLU A 420 -7.37 5.12 13.51
N LEU A 421 -7.79 5.16 14.77
CA LEU A 421 -8.35 3.99 15.43
C LEU A 421 -9.63 3.51 14.72
N ALA A 422 -10.50 4.43 14.31
CA ALA A 422 -11.72 4.10 13.58
C ALA A 422 -11.41 3.43 12.23
N ARG A 423 -10.40 3.92 11.50
CA ARG A 423 -9.92 3.28 10.26
C ARG A 423 -9.35 1.89 10.51
N GLN A 424 -8.56 1.71 11.57
CA GLN A 424 -8.03 0.41 11.95
C GLN A 424 -9.14 -0.58 12.33
N LEU A 425 -10.18 -0.10 13.03
CA LEU A 425 -11.35 -0.93 13.36
C LEU A 425 -12.13 -1.32 12.10
N ALA A 426 -12.26 -0.42 11.13
CA ALA A 426 -12.89 -0.74 9.85
C ALA A 426 -12.09 -1.82 9.09
N GLU A 427 -10.76 -1.72 9.02
CA GLU A 427 -9.93 -2.78 8.43
C GLU A 427 -10.10 -4.12 9.15
N PHE A 428 -10.18 -4.08 10.49
CA PHE A 428 -10.40 -5.29 11.28
C PHE A 428 -11.76 -5.92 11.00
N LEU A 429 -12.82 -5.12 10.87
CA LEU A 429 -14.16 -5.60 10.51
C LEU A 429 -14.19 -6.19 9.09
N ASP A 430 -13.52 -5.51 8.15
CA ASP A 430 -13.41 -5.88 6.73
C ASP A 430 -12.51 -7.11 6.50
N SER A 431 -11.69 -7.49 7.48
CA SER A 431 -10.93 -8.75 7.45
C SER A 431 -11.79 -10.02 7.47
N GLY A 432 -13.12 -9.88 7.50
CA GLY A 432 -14.10 -10.97 7.51
C GLY A 432 -14.68 -11.25 8.89
N VAL A 433 -14.31 -10.49 9.92
CA VAL A 433 -14.87 -10.63 11.28
C VAL A 433 -16.38 -10.40 11.25
N LEU A 434 -16.84 -9.32 10.60
CA LEU A 434 -18.26 -8.97 10.60
C LEU A 434 -19.10 -9.95 9.77
N VAL A 435 -18.56 -10.42 8.63
CA VAL A 435 -19.23 -11.41 7.76
C VAL A 435 -19.46 -12.72 8.49
N ARG A 436 -18.49 -13.18 9.29
CA ARG A 436 -18.62 -14.42 10.09
C ARG A 436 -19.71 -14.33 11.16
N GLU A 437 -19.98 -13.13 11.66
CA GLU A 437 -20.97 -12.86 12.71
C GLU A 437 -22.34 -12.44 12.13
N GLY A 438 -22.55 -12.64 10.82
CA GLY A 438 -23.83 -12.37 10.15
C GLY A 438 -24.07 -10.90 9.81
N GLY A 439 -23.02 -10.09 9.71
CA GLY A 439 -23.09 -8.68 9.27
C GLY A 439 -23.33 -7.66 10.39
N ILE A 440 -23.46 -8.11 11.64
CA ILE A 440 -23.80 -7.27 12.80
C ILE A 440 -23.17 -7.83 14.08
N LEU A 441 -22.60 -6.95 14.91
CA LEU A 441 -21.94 -7.33 16.15
C LEU A 441 -22.30 -6.38 17.28
N THR A 442 -22.38 -6.89 18.51
CA THR A 442 -22.49 -5.98 19.66
C THR A 442 -21.17 -5.22 19.84
N LEU A 443 -21.27 -3.98 20.32
CA LEU A 443 -20.08 -3.18 20.59
C LEU A 443 -19.16 -3.86 21.62
N PHE A 444 -19.76 -4.60 22.56
CA PHE A 444 -19.03 -5.36 23.57
C PHE A 444 -18.25 -6.52 22.97
N ASP A 445 -18.88 -7.33 22.11
CA ASP A 445 -18.22 -8.45 21.46
C ASP A 445 -17.10 -7.95 20.54
N LEU A 446 -17.36 -6.89 19.78
CA LEU A 446 -16.34 -6.27 18.93
C LEU A 446 -15.16 -5.73 19.76
N TYR A 447 -15.43 -5.09 20.90
CA TYR A 447 -14.39 -4.62 21.82
C TYR A 447 -13.51 -5.79 22.31
N ALA A 448 -14.13 -6.88 22.73
CA ALA A 448 -13.42 -8.06 23.21
C ALA A 448 -12.59 -8.71 22.10
N LEU A 449 -13.19 -8.92 20.91
CA LEU A 449 -12.51 -9.50 19.74
C LEU A 449 -11.33 -8.65 19.30
N TYR A 450 -11.52 -7.33 19.21
CA TYR A 450 -10.47 -6.42 18.76
C TYR A 450 -9.31 -6.33 19.76
N ASN A 451 -9.59 -6.20 21.06
CA ASN A 451 -8.52 -6.17 22.06
C ASN A 451 -7.79 -7.51 22.19
N ARG A 452 -8.49 -8.63 21.99
CA ARG A 452 -7.87 -9.95 21.88
C ARG A 452 -6.91 -10.00 20.68
N ALA A 453 -7.39 -9.58 19.51
CA ALA A 453 -6.61 -9.48 18.26
C ALA A 453 -5.39 -8.55 18.36
N ARG A 454 -5.51 -7.49 19.17
CA ARG A 454 -4.47 -6.47 19.34
C ARG A 454 -3.33 -6.95 20.25
N GLY A 455 -3.60 -7.81 21.23
CA GLY A 455 -2.62 -8.47 22.11
C GLY A 455 -1.93 -7.55 23.12
N LEU A 456 -1.28 -6.48 22.65
CA LEU A 456 -0.55 -5.48 23.45
C LEU A 456 -1.12 -4.08 23.21
N SER A 457 -0.90 -3.15 24.14
CA SER A 457 -1.41 -1.76 24.05
C SER A 457 -2.94 -1.69 23.90
N LEU A 458 -3.66 -2.34 24.82
CA LEU A 458 -5.13 -2.44 24.79
C LEU A 458 -5.82 -1.07 24.79
N ILE A 459 -7.02 -1.04 24.23
CA ILE A 459 -7.84 0.18 24.17
C ILE A 459 -8.87 0.18 25.29
N SER A 460 -9.08 1.35 25.90
CA SER A 460 -10.14 1.53 26.88
C SER A 460 -11.54 1.47 26.23
N PRO A 461 -12.59 1.01 26.94
CA PRO A 461 -13.95 1.00 26.40
C PRO A 461 -14.44 2.38 25.92
N LYS A 462 -14.01 3.45 26.62
CA LYS A 462 -14.35 4.84 26.28
C LYS A 462 -13.75 5.26 24.93
N ASP A 463 -12.47 4.95 24.72
CA ASP A 463 -11.78 5.31 23.48
C ASP A 463 -12.31 4.49 22.30
N PHE A 464 -12.62 3.22 22.56
CA PHE A 464 -13.22 2.32 21.59
C PHE A 464 -14.60 2.81 21.11
N TYR A 465 -15.48 3.17 22.05
CA TYR A 465 -16.79 3.75 21.73
C TYR A 465 -16.66 5.03 20.89
N LYS A 466 -15.77 5.95 21.30
CA LYS A 466 -15.54 7.19 20.55
C LYS A 466 -15.08 6.93 19.12
N ALA A 467 -14.16 6.00 18.91
CA ALA A 467 -13.71 5.64 17.57
C ALA A 467 -14.84 5.04 16.71
N CYS A 468 -15.67 4.15 17.26
CA CYS A 468 -16.81 3.61 16.52
C CYS A 468 -17.87 4.68 16.20
N SER A 469 -18.05 5.66 17.09
CA SER A 469 -19.06 6.72 16.92
C SER A 469 -18.80 7.66 15.74
N ILE A 470 -17.56 7.69 15.22
CA ILE A 470 -17.17 8.56 14.10
C ILE A 470 -17.08 7.81 12.76
N PHE A 471 -17.51 6.55 12.67
CA PHE A 471 -17.47 5.79 11.41
C PHE A 471 -18.20 6.51 10.26
N GLU A 472 -19.41 7.00 10.51
CA GLU A 472 -20.20 7.73 9.52
C GLU A 472 -19.55 9.06 9.12
N LYS A 473 -19.00 9.80 10.10
CA LYS A 473 -18.25 11.06 9.87
C LYS A 473 -17.06 10.84 8.94
N LEU A 474 -16.40 9.69 9.04
CA LEU A 474 -15.26 9.31 8.22
C LEU A 474 -15.65 8.64 6.89
N ARG A 475 -16.95 8.44 6.64
CA ARG A 475 -17.49 7.71 5.46
C ARG A 475 -16.90 6.31 5.32
N LEU A 476 -16.78 5.60 6.45
CA LEU A 476 -16.39 4.19 6.49
C LEU A 476 -17.62 3.30 6.20
N PRO A 477 -17.42 2.05 5.75
CA PRO A 477 -18.53 1.16 5.34
C PRO A 477 -19.34 0.59 6.50
N PHE A 478 -19.10 1.06 7.73
CA PHE A 478 -19.76 0.59 8.95
C PHE A 478 -20.41 1.76 9.69
N ARG A 479 -21.36 1.44 10.56
CA ARG A 479 -22.03 2.42 11.42
C ARG A 479 -22.30 1.86 12.81
N LEU A 480 -22.46 2.77 13.76
CA LEU A 480 -22.85 2.47 15.13
C LEU A 480 -24.36 2.67 15.26
N ARG A 481 -25.11 1.61 15.60
CA ARG A 481 -26.56 1.66 15.85
C ARG A 481 -26.84 1.39 17.31
N LYS A 482 -27.85 2.07 17.86
CA LYS A 482 -28.36 1.84 19.21
C LYS A 482 -29.81 1.38 19.12
N PHE A 483 -30.09 0.17 19.61
CA PHE A 483 -31.44 -0.37 19.72
C PHE A 483 -32.22 0.29 20.87
N ARG A 484 -33.54 0.08 20.88
CA ARG A 484 -34.46 0.68 21.86
C ARG A 484 -34.09 0.32 23.31
N ARG A 485 -33.72 -0.94 23.58
CA ARG A 485 -33.33 -1.39 24.93
C ARG A 485 -31.94 -0.92 25.35
N GLY A 486 -31.23 -0.21 24.48
CA GLY A 486 -29.91 0.36 24.76
C GLY A 486 -28.75 -0.51 24.33
N VAL A 487 -28.99 -1.68 23.72
CA VAL A 487 -27.94 -2.49 23.08
C VAL A 487 -27.32 -1.66 21.95
N ILE A 488 -25.99 -1.58 21.95
CA ILE A 488 -25.22 -0.85 20.93
C ILE A 488 -24.52 -1.88 20.06
N VAL A 489 -24.67 -1.72 18.75
CA VAL A 489 -24.13 -2.63 17.74
C VAL A 489 -23.37 -1.87 16.66
N VAL A 490 -22.44 -2.58 16.03
CA VAL A 490 -21.77 -2.17 14.81
C VAL A 490 -22.28 -3.06 13.68
N GLN A 491 -22.68 -2.43 12.58
CA GLN A 491 -23.19 -3.11 11.39
C GLN A 491 -22.70 -2.38 10.14
N GLU A 492 -22.88 -2.99 8.98
CA GLU A 492 -22.59 -2.34 7.71
C GLU A 492 -23.50 -1.12 7.49
N ALA A 493 -22.97 -0.09 6.83
CA ALA A 493 -23.65 1.20 6.69
C ALA A 493 -24.95 1.11 5.88
N TYR A 494 -25.06 0.13 4.98
CA TYR A 494 -26.23 -0.07 4.11
C TYR A 494 -27.32 -0.94 4.73
N TYR A 495 -27.08 -1.60 5.87
CA TYR A 495 -28.11 -2.36 6.57
C TYR A 495 -29.17 -1.40 7.12
N SER A 496 -30.39 -1.42 6.58
CA SER A 496 -31.54 -0.67 7.10
C SER A 496 -32.54 -1.59 7.79
N ASP A 497 -33.31 -1.03 8.73
CA ASP A 497 -34.36 -1.77 9.46
C ASP A 497 -35.39 -2.36 8.48
N ASP A 498 -35.73 -1.66 7.40
CA ASP A 498 -36.64 -2.15 6.36
C ASP A 498 -36.06 -3.32 5.56
N ALA A 499 -34.76 -3.28 5.24
CA ALA A 499 -34.09 -4.36 4.54
C ALA A 499 -34.03 -5.62 5.42
N VAL A 500 -33.70 -5.46 6.70
CA VAL A 500 -33.68 -6.54 7.68
C VAL A 500 -35.07 -7.14 7.88
N ASN A 501 -36.09 -6.29 8.07
CA ASN A 501 -37.47 -6.72 8.22
C ASN A 501 -37.94 -7.50 7.00
N SER A 502 -37.62 -7.02 5.79
CA SER A 502 -37.97 -7.71 4.54
C SER A 502 -37.30 -9.08 4.46
N MET A 503 -36.00 -9.17 4.79
CA MET A 503 -35.25 -10.43 4.81
C MET A 503 -35.81 -11.43 5.84
N LEU A 504 -36.15 -10.96 7.05
CA LEU A 504 -36.76 -11.79 8.09
C LEU A 504 -38.12 -12.32 7.65
N MET A 505 -38.98 -11.45 7.12
CA MET A 505 -40.31 -11.85 6.64
C MET A 505 -40.22 -12.87 5.49
N ASP A 506 -39.36 -12.64 4.51
CA ASP A 506 -39.18 -13.55 3.38
C ASP A 506 -38.77 -14.96 3.86
N TRP A 507 -37.88 -15.02 4.85
CA TRP A 507 -37.48 -16.28 5.47
C TRP A 507 -38.63 -16.96 6.25
N ILE A 508 -39.35 -16.21 7.09
CA ILE A 508 -40.46 -16.74 7.90
C ILE A 508 -41.60 -17.26 7.00
N THR A 509 -42.00 -16.48 6.00
CA THR A 509 -43.07 -16.87 5.06
C THR A 509 -42.66 -18.08 4.24
N LYS A 510 -41.41 -18.14 3.74
CA LYS A 510 -40.91 -19.31 2.99
C LYS A 510 -40.90 -20.57 3.86
N THR A 511 -40.38 -20.47 5.08
CA THR A 511 -40.30 -21.61 6.01
C THR A 511 -41.69 -22.14 6.41
N SER A 512 -42.65 -21.23 6.62
CA SER A 512 -44.04 -21.60 6.93
C SER A 512 -44.73 -22.31 5.77
N ARG A 513 -44.49 -21.86 4.53
CA ARG A 513 -45.02 -22.52 3.31
C ARG A 513 -44.45 -23.92 3.10
N GLU A 514 -43.14 -24.09 3.26
CA GLU A 514 -42.48 -25.40 3.09
C GLU A 514 -42.97 -26.46 4.08
N ARG A 515 -43.36 -26.05 5.30
CA ARG A 515 -43.87 -26.95 6.33
C ARG A 515 -45.40 -27.08 6.34
N GLY A 516 -46.11 -26.25 5.57
CA GLY A 516 -47.58 -26.23 5.51
C GLY A 516 -48.26 -25.76 6.81
N ILE A 517 -47.51 -25.18 7.75
CA ILE A 517 -48.00 -24.73 9.05
C ILE A 517 -47.38 -23.35 9.32
N SER A 518 -48.17 -22.40 9.84
CA SER A 518 -47.65 -21.11 10.34
C SER A 518 -46.67 -21.38 11.48
N LEU A 519 -45.37 -21.28 11.20
CA LEU A 519 -44.33 -21.59 12.17
C LEU A 519 -43.75 -20.30 12.72
N GLY A 520 -44.01 -20.05 13.99
CA GLY A 520 -43.40 -18.95 14.72
C GLY A 520 -41.93 -19.23 14.98
N VAL A 521 -41.09 -18.21 14.80
CA VAL A 521 -39.65 -18.30 14.98
C VAL A 521 -39.25 -17.76 16.36
N THR A 522 -38.26 -18.40 16.97
CA THR A 522 -37.61 -17.93 18.20
C THR A 522 -36.34 -17.15 17.88
N ALA A 523 -35.81 -16.41 18.85
CA ALA A 523 -34.49 -15.77 18.72
C ALA A 523 -33.36 -16.78 18.45
N GLN A 524 -33.50 -18.02 18.94
CA GLN A 524 -32.53 -19.09 18.68
C GLN A 524 -32.61 -19.60 17.23
N ASP A 525 -33.81 -19.68 16.65
CA ASP A 525 -33.98 -20.04 15.24
C ASP A 525 -33.35 -18.98 14.31
N VAL A 526 -33.52 -17.69 14.65
CA VAL A 526 -32.88 -16.57 13.95
C VAL A 526 -31.35 -16.63 14.07
N ASN A 527 -30.82 -16.91 15.26
CA ASN A 527 -29.39 -17.12 15.47
C ASN A 527 -28.85 -18.23 14.55
N GLN A 528 -29.50 -19.39 14.51
CA GLN A 528 -29.06 -20.52 13.67
C GLN A 528 -29.13 -20.20 12.17
N ARG A 529 -30.09 -19.37 11.76
CA ARG A 529 -30.28 -19.00 10.35
C ARG A 529 -29.31 -17.93 9.87
N PHE A 530 -29.14 -16.86 10.64
CA PHE A 530 -28.44 -15.65 10.22
C PHE A 530 -27.05 -15.48 10.87
N GLY A 531 -26.71 -16.32 11.86
CA GLY A 531 -25.45 -16.21 12.60
C GLY A 531 -25.44 -15.10 13.65
N TRP A 532 -26.55 -14.37 13.83
CA TRP A 532 -26.63 -13.28 14.79
C TRP A 532 -26.63 -13.78 16.22
N SER A 533 -25.96 -13.08 17.14
CA SER A 533 -26.08 -13.38 18.56
C SER A 533 -27.54 -13.34 19.02
N VAL A 534 -27.92 -14.17 20.00
CA VAL A 534 -29.30 -14.27 20.47
C VAL A 534 -29.85 -12.91 20.93
N THR A 535 -28.99 -12.06 21.49
CA THR A 535 -29.35 -10.68 21.87
C THR A 535 -29.73 -9.84 20.65
N ILE A 536 -28.93 -9.87 19.59
CA ILE A 536 -29.22 -9.13 18.35
C ILE A 536 -30.48 -9.68 17.68
N ALA A 537 -30.59 -11.01 17.60
CA ALA A 537 -31.76 -11.67 17.05
C ALA A 537 -33.06 -11.24 17.76
N LEU A 538 -33.04 -11.13 19.08
CA LEU A 538 -34.18 -10.62 19.84
C LEU A 538 -34.49 -9.17 19.49
N GLU A 539 -33.50 -8.27 19.49
CA GLU A 539 -33.72 -6.85 19.16
C GLU A 539 -34.27 -6.65 17.74
N GLU A 540 -33.81 -7.43 16.77
CA GLU A 540 -34.31 -7.35 15.38
C GLU A 540 -35.75 -7.90 15.26
N LEU A 541 -36.08 -9.00 15.95
CA LEU A 541 -37.46 -9.51 16.02
C LEU A 541 -38.41 -8.50 16.68
N GLU A 542 -37.97 -7.84 17.75
CA GLU A 542 -38.75 -6.78 18.39
C GLU A 542 -38.87 -5.53 17.51
N THR A 543 -37.84 -5.21 16.72
CA THR A 543 -37.90 -4.11 15.74
C THR A 543 -38.93 -4.42 14.65
N ALA A 544 -39.00 -5.67 14.19
CA ALA A 544 -40.00 -6.15 13.22
C ALA A 544 -41.42 -6.20 13.80
N GLU A 545 -41.58 -6.51 15.09
CA GLU A 545 -42.86 -6.41 15.79
C GLU A 545 -43.32 -4.95 15.92
N VAL A 546 -42.42 -4.05 16.30
CA VAL A 546 -42.70 -2.61 16.41
C VAL A 546 -43.08 -2.00 15.07
N SER A 547 -42.50 -2.48 13.95
CA SER A 547 -42.90 -2.08 12.60
C SER A 547 -44.21 -2.71 12.13
N GLY A 548 -44.84 -3.54 12.98
CA GLY A 548 -46.13 -4.19 12.73
C GLY A 548 -46.04 -5.39 11.79
N LYS A 549 -44.84 -5.87 11.44
CA LYS A 549 -44.64 -7.02 10.53
C LYS A 549 -44.80 -8.35 11.25
N LEU A 550 -44.36 -8.41 12.51
CA LEU A 550 -44.47 -9.60 13.35
C LEU A 550 -45.45 -9.40 14.50
N ALA A 551 -46.06 -10.50 14.93
CA ALA A 551 -46.84 -10.59 16.16
C ALA A 551 -46.15 -11.57 17.12
N ARG A 552 -46.12 -11.22 18.40
CA ARG A 552 -45.48 -11.99 19.46
C ARG A 552 -46.49 -12.89 20.16
N ASP A 553 -46.13 -14.15 20.33
CA ASP A 553 -46.79 -15.09 21.23
C ASP A 553 -45.83 -15.42 22.38
N SER A 554 -46.25 -15.16 23.62
CA SER A 554 -45.43 -15.36 24.80
C SER A 554 -46.12 -16.34 25.73
N SER A 555 -45.53 -17.52 25.88
CA SER A 555 -46.05 -18.60 26.72
C SER A 555 -44.99 -19.06 27.73
N VAL A 556 -45.35 -20.03 28.57
CA VAL A 556 -44.41 -20.70 29.48
C VAL A 556 -43.29 -21.46 28.75
N GLU A 557 -43.52 -21.82 27.48
CA GLU A 557 -42.53 -22.50 26.63
C GLU A 557 -41.53 -21.51 26.00
N GLY A 558 -41.82 -20.21 26.07
CA GLY A 558 -40.97 -19.14 25.55
C GLY A 558 -41.71 -18.18 24.64
N THR A 559 -40.95 -17.25 24.04
CA THR A 559 -41.47 -16.24 23.10
C THR A 559 -41.23 -16.67 21.67
N ARG A 560 -42.30 -16.70 20.86
CA ARG A 560 -42.26 -16.93 19.41
C ARG A 560 -42.80 -15.70 18.68
N PHE A 561 -42.28 -15.46 17.48
CA PHE A 561 -42.73 -14.38 16.60
C PHE A 561 -43.31 -14.98 15.32
N TYR A 562 -44.49 -14.52 14.95
CA TYR A 562 -45.25 -14.96 13.78
C TYR A 562 -45.47 -13.80 12.81
N GLU A 563 -45.76 -14.12 11.55
CA GLU A 563 -46.30 -13.13 10.61
C GLU A 563 -47.55 -12.47 11.21
N ASN A 564 -47.62 -11.14 11.16
CA ASN A 564 -48.73 -10.39 11.73
C ASN A 564 -49.98 -10.44 10.85
N LEU A 565 -50.71 -11.56 10.95
CA LEU A 565 -52.00 -11.73 10.28
C LEU A 565 -53.12 -10.88 10.89
N ILE A 566 -52.96 -10.40 12.13
CA ILE A 566 -53.97 -9.55 12.80
C ILE A 566 -54.13 -8.24 12.02
N SER A 567 -53.02 -7.68 11.53
CA SER A 567 -53.04 -6.43 10.75
C SER A 567 -53.79 -6.52 9.42
N THR A 568 -53.86 -7.72 8.83
CA THR A 568 -54.52 -7.98 7.55
C THR A 568 -55.88 -8.66 7.73
N PHE A 569 -56.22 -9.08 8.94
CA PHE A 569 -57.48 -9.75 9.25
C PHE A 569 -58.65 -8.77 9.15
N GLN A 570 -59.48 -8.97 8.12
CA GLN A 570 -60.76 -8.29 8.01
C GLN A 570 -61.84 -9.15 8.67
N TRP A 571 -62.25 -8.78 9.88
CA TRP A 571 -63.33 -9.49 10.56
C TRP A 571 -64.70 -9.12 9.95
N THR A 572 -65.27 -10.02 9.16
CA THR A 572 -66.64 -9.89 8.64
C THR A 572 -67.68 -10.29 9.68
N TRP A 573 -67.63 -9.64 10.85
CA TRP A 573 -68.49 -9.95 11.99
C TRP A 573 -69.99 -9.86 11.66
N LYS A 574 -70.38 -8.96 10.75
CA LYS A 574 -71.79 -8.84 10.32
C LYS A 574 -72.29 -10.09 9.60
N LEU A 575 -71.42 -10.74 8.84
CA LEU A 575 -71.75 -11.94 8.08
C LEU A 575 -71.87 -13.17 9.00
N GLU A 576 -71.05 -13.22 10.06
CA GLU A 576 -71.10 -14.27 11.10
C GLU A 576 -72.24 -14.07 12.11
N VAL A 577 -72.50 -12.83 12.54
CA VAL A 577 -73.49 -12.52 13.59
C VAL A 577 -74.90 -12.33 13.01
N PHE A 578 -75.03 -11.73 11.83
CA PHE A 578 -76.32 -11.38 11.24
C PHE A 578 -76.65 -12.11 9.94
N HIS A 579 -75.75 -12.94 9.40
CA HIS A 579 -75.90 -13.59 8.09
C HIS A 579 -76.20 -12.63 6.92
N GLU A 580 -75.92 -11.33 7.10
CA GLU A 580 -76.04 -10.34 6.04
C GLU A 580 -74.78 -10.43 5.16
N ARG A 581 -75.00 -10.70 3.85
CA ARG A 581 -73.94 -10.76 2.85
C ARG A 581 -73.42 -9.38 2.47
#